data_AF-X1FQ24-F1
#
_entry.id   AF-X1FQ24-F1
#
_cell.length_a   1.000
_cell.length_b   1.000
_cell.length_c   1.000
_cell.angle_alpha   90.00
_cell.angle_beta   90.00
_cell.angle_gamma   90.00
#
_symmetry.space_group_name_H-M   'P 1'
#
loop_
_entity.id
_entity.type
_entity.pdbx_description
1 polymer ?
#
loop_
_entity_poly.entity_id
_entity_poly.type
_entity_poly.pdbx_seq_one_letter_code
_entity_poly.pdbx_strand_id
1 'polypeptide(L)' 'MLGYFILLFTIVPVVELGLLIKAGQYIGVAYTLGIVVITGIVGAFLAKLQGLITLRRIQDDINRGIMPA' A
#
# COMPACT_ATOMS: atom_id res chain seq x y z
N MET A 1 -13.50 -5.63 -17.69
CA MET A 1 -13.01 -5.56 -16.29
C MET A 1 -11.49 -5.63 -16.22
N LEU A 2 -10.84 -6.68 -16.76
CA LEU A 2 -9.37 -6.82 -16.71
C LEU A 2 -8.60 -5.65 -17.35
N GLY A 3 -9.05 -5.16 -18.52
CA GLY A 3 -8.40 -4.04 -19.21
C GLY A 3 -8.36 -2.74 -18.40
N TYR A 4 -9.35 -2.50 -17.54
CA TYR A 4 -9.37 -1.31 -16.67
C TYR A 4 -8.27 -1.39 -15.59
N PHE A 5 -8.10 -2.55 -14.96
CA PHE A 5 -7.03 -2.77 -13.97
C PHE A 5 -5.63 -2.66 -14.59
N ILE A 6 -5.44 -3.17 -15.81
CA ILE A 6 -4.16 -3.05 -16.53
C ILE A 6 -3.83 -1.58 -16.79
N LEU A 7 -4.83 -0.81 -17.22
CA LEU A 7 -4.67 0.61 -17.53
C LEU A 7 -4.37 1.40 -16.26
N LEU A 8 -5.07 1.12 -15.16
CA LEU A 8 -4.86 1.77 -13.86
C LEU A 8 -3.49 1.41 -13.27
N PHE A 9 -3.09 0.14 -13.33
CA PHE A 9 -1.78 -0.32 -12.88
C PHE A 9 -0.62 0.23 -13.73
N THR A 10 -0.87 0.63 -14.97
CA THR A 10 0.14 1.27 -15.82
C THR A 10 0.19 2.78 -15.60
N ILE A 11 -0.96 3.44 -15.60
CA ILE A 11 -1.03 4.91 -15.51
C ILE A 11 -0.65 5.40 -14.10
N VAL A 12 -1.09 4.71 -13.05
CA VAL A 12 -0.83 5.16 -11.67
C VAL A 12 0.68 5.24 -11.37
N PRO A 13 1.50 4.20 -11.63
CA PRO A 13 2.95 4.30 -11.40
C PRO A 13 3.64 5.31 -12.31
N VAL A 14 3.18 5.48 -13.56
CA VAL A 14 3.74 6.50 -14.47
C VAL A 14 3.53 7.90 -13.91
N VAL A 15 2.32 8.18 -13.42
CA VAL A 15 1.99 9.46 -12.79
C VAL A 15 2.76 9.65 -11.48
N GLU A 16 2.87 8.60 -10.66
CA GLU A 16 3.62 8.60 -9.40
C GLU A 16 5.10 8.93 -9.62
N LEU A 17 5.75 8.27 -10.59
CA LEU A 17 7.14 8.57 -10.96
C LEU A 17 7.31 10.02 -11.43
N GLY A 18 6.39 10.53 -12.25
CA GLY A 18 6.40 11.94 -12.67
C GLY A 18 6.31 12.91 -11.48
N LEU A 19 5.45 12.60 -10.50
CA LEU A 19 5.31 13.36 -9.25
C LEU A 19 6.58 13.32 -8.41
N LEU A 20 7.21 12.15 -8.26
CA LEU A 20 8.44 11.99 -7.49
C LEU A 20 9.61 12.73 -8.16
N ILE A 21 9.73 12.68 -9.48
CA ILE A 21 10.75 13.43 -10.23
C ILE A 21 10.54 14.93 -10.00
N LYS A 22 9.29 15.40 -10.15
CA LYS A 22 8.95 16.81 -9.94
C LYS A 22 9.25 17.24 -8.50
N ALA A 23 8.83 16.46 -7.51
CA ALA A 23 9.16 16.72 -6.10
C ALA A 23 10.68 16.75 -5.88
N GLY A 24 11.43 15.80 -6.45
CA GLY A 24 12.88 15.76 -6.39
C GLY A 24 13.56 17.02 -6.93
N GLN A 25 12.97 17.67 -7.94
CA GLN A 25 13.45 18.96 -8.47
C GLN A 25 13.14 20.15 -7.55
N TYR A 26 12.02 20.14 -6.82
CA TYR A 26 11.63 21.24 -5.92
C TYR A 26 12.26 21.16 -4.54
N ILE A 27 12.28 19.98 -3.92
CA ILE A 27 12.71 19.78 -2.53
C ILE A 27 14.00 18.96 -2.41
N GLY A 28 14.53 18.43 -3.51
CA GLY A 28 15.73 17.60 -3.53
C GLY A 28 15.45 16.10 -3.44
N VAL A 29 16.31 15.30 -4.07
CA VAL A 29 16.17 13.84 -4.18
C VAL A 29 16.21 13.17 -2.81
N ALA A 30 17.11 13.59 -1.91
CA ALA A 30 17.26 13.00 -0.59
C ALA A 30 15.98 13.13 0.26
N TYR A 31 15.35 14.31 0.27
CA TYR A 31 14.10 14.53 1.00
C TYR A 31 12.92 13.78 0.37
N THR A 32 12.87 13.72 -0.96
CA THR A 32 11.83 12.97 -1.68
C THR A 32 11.91 11.48 -1.37
N LEU A 33 13.11 10.89 -1.41
CA LEU A 33 13.33 9.50 -1.01
C LEU A 33 12.99 9.27 0.47
N GLY A 34 13.34 10.22 1.35
CA GLY A 34 12.94 10.17 2.76
C GLY A 34 11.43 10.07 2.94
N ILE A 35 10.65 10.86 2.20
CA ILE A 35 9.18 10.81 2.21
C ILE A 35 8.68 9.44 1.72
N VAL A 36 9.23 8.92 0.63
CA VAL A 36 8.86 7.59 0.08
C VAL A 36 9.13 6.48 1.10
N VAL A 37 10.28 6.52 1.77
CA VAL A 37 10.62 5.54 2.81
C VAL A 37 9.67 5.63 3.99
N ILE A 38 9.41 6.85 4.50
CA ILE A 38 8.50 7.05 5.63
C ILE A 38 7.09 6.57 5.29
N THR A 39 6.57 6.96 4.13
CA THR A 39 5.24 6.53 3.68
C THR A 39 5.16 5.02 3.48
N GLY A 40 6.21 4.39 2.93
CA GLY A 40 6.32 2.93 2.83
C GLY A 40 6.33 2.22 4.18
N ILE A 41 7.07 2.74 5.17
CA ILE A 41 7.08 2.21 6.54
C ILE A 41 5.68 2.29 7.17
N VAL A 42 5.02 3.45 7.05
CA VAL A 42 3.66 3.65 7.57
C VAL A 42 2.69 2.67 6.90
N GLY A 43 2.75 2.55 5.58
CA GLY A 43 1.91 1.61 4.83
C GLY A 43 2.13 0.16 5.25
N ALA A 44 3.39 -0.27 5.36
CA ALA A 44 3.74 -1.62 5.79
C ALA A 44 3.27 -1.92 7.23
N PHE A 45 3.40 -0.94 8.13
CA PHE A 45 2.92 -1.06 9.50
C PHE A 45 1.39 -1.20 9.56
N LEU A 46 0.66 -0.37 8.81
CA LEU A 46 -0.80 -0.45 8.71
C LEU A 46 -1.26 -1.79 8.12
N ALA A 47 -0.60 -2.26 7.06
CA ALA A 47 -0.88 -3.57 6.46
C ALA A 47 -0.65 -4.71 7.46
N LYS A 48 0.43 -4.64 8.25
CA LYS A 48 0.72 -5.62 9.31
C LYS A 48 -0.38 -5.62 10.38
N LEU A 49 -0.82 -4.44 10.82
CA LEU A 49 -1.90 -4.33 11.81
C LEU A 49 -3.21 -4.92 11.29
N GLN A 50 -3.59 -4.58 10.06
CA GLN A 50 -4.79 -5.15 9.43
C GLN A 50 -4.68 -6.67 9.29
N GLY A 51 -3.52 -7.19 8.87
CA GLY A 51 -3.27 -8.63 8.80
C GLY A 51 -3.46 -9.33 10.14
N LEU A 52 -2.93 -8.76 11.24
CA LEU A 52 -3.11 -9.32 12.58
C LEU A 52 -4.57 -9.32 13.04
N ILE A 53 -5.32 -8.26 12.72
CA ILE A 53 -6.76 -8.18 13.01
C ILE A 53 -7.52 -9.26 12.22
N THR A 54 -7.21 -9.43 10.94
CA THR A 54 -7.81 -10.47 10.09
C THR A 54 -7.50 -11.86 10.62
N LEU A 55 -6.27 -12.13 11.05
CA LEU A 55 -5.91 -13.41 11.65
C LEU A 55 -6.68 -13.71 12.94
N ARG A 56 -6.84 -12.71 13.81
CA ARG A 56 -7.67 -12.86 15.03
C ARG A 56 -9.12 -13.18 14.69
N ARG A 57 -9.68 -12.46 13.71
CA ARG A 57 -11.04 -12.70 13.23
C ARG A 57 -11.21 -14.12 12.68
N ILE A 58 -10.27 -14.58 11.86
CA ILE A 58 -10.25 -15.96 11.35
C ILE A 58 -10.24 -16.97 12.51
N GLN A 59 -9.40 -16.74 13.52
CA GLN A 59 -9.33 -17.62 14.69
C GLN A 59 -10.65 -17.64 15.49
N ASP A 60 -11.27 -16.47 15.67
CA ASP A 60 -12.55 -16.33 16.37
C ASP A 60 -13.69 -17.04 15.62
N ASP A 61 -13.73 -16.93 14.28
CA ASP A 61 -14.71 -17.62 13.44
C ASP A 61 -14.56 -19.14 13.55
N ILE A 62 -13.33 -19.65 13.47
CA ILE A 62 -13.01 -21.09 13.64
C ILE A 62 -13.44 -21.57 15.02
N ASN A 63 -13.13 -20.83 16.09
CA ASN A 63 -13.49 -21.19 17.47
C ASN A 63 -15.01 -21.25 17.68
N ARG A 64 -15.78 -20.50 16.88
CA ARG A 64 -17.25 -20.52 16.87
C ARG A 64 -17.85 -21.59 15.96
N GLY A 65 -17.01 -22.39 15.29
CA GLY A 65 -17.46 -23.39 14.31
C GLY A 65 -17.97 -22.79 13.01
N ILE A 66 -17.67 -21.51 12.73
CA ILE A 66 -18.04 -20.82 11.50
C ILE A 66 -16.85 -20.89 10.53
N MET A 67 -17.11 -21.23 9.27
CA MET A 67 -16.08 -21.18 8.24
C MET A 67 -15.73 -19.70 7.95
N PRO A 68 -14.46 -19.26 8.13
CA PRO A 68 -14.06 -17.88 7.83
C PRO A 68 -14.20 -17.57 6.34
N ALA A 69 -14.57 -16.35 6.00
CA ALA A 69 -14.70 -15.83 4.63
C ALA A 69 -13.73 -14.68 4.34
#